data_AF-A0A448X889-F1
#
_entry.id   AF-A0A448X889-F1
#
_cell.length_a   1.000
_cell.length_b   1.000
_cell.length_c   1.000
_cell.angle_alpha   90.00
_cell.angle_beta   90.00
_cell.angle_gamma   90.00
#
_symmetry.space_group_name_H-M   'P 1'
#
loop_
_entity.id
_entity.type
_entity.pdbx_description
1 polymer ?
#
loop_
_entity_poly.entity_id
_entity_poly.type
_entity_poly.pdbx_seq_one_letter_code
_entity_poly.pdbx_strand_id
1 'polypeptide(L)' 'MVVAESELEVKLPALLDSIHADMLSRNRDELITRVRPVTCMEDLISSLDQHCICIAPFCGDQNCEDQVKEASAK' A
#
# COMPACT_ATOMS: atom_id res chain seq x y z
N MET A 1 -14.93 15.58 -22.05
CA MET A 1 -14.79 16.91 -21.44
C MET A 1 -14.26 17.84 -22.51
N VAL A 2 -15.00 18.90 -22.86
CA VAL A 2 -14.55 19.92 -23.83
C VAL A 2 -14.20 21.17 -23.02
N VAL A 3 -12.98 21.66 -23.14
CA VAL A 3 -12.49 22.88 -22.48
C VAL A 3 -12.43 23.99 -23.53
N ALA A 4 -12.99 25.16 -23.24
CA ALA A 4 -12.87 26.32 -24.12
C ALA A 4 -11.43 26.85 -24.10
N GLU A 5 -10.93 27.35 -25.23
CA GLU A 5 -9.55 27.83 -25.37
C GLU A 5 -9.18 28.91 -24.34
N SER A 6 -10.12 29.81 -24.03
CA SER A 6 -9.94 30.87 -23.02
C SER A 6 -9.77 30.37 -21.58
N GLU A 7 -10.15 29.12 -21.30
CA GLU A 7 -10.08 28.54 -19.95
C GLU A 7 -8.91 27.54 -19.82
N LEU A 8 -8.15 27.32 -20.90
CA LEU A 8 -7.16 26.25 -20.98
C LEU A 8 -5.99 26.47 -20.00
N GLU A 9 -5.48 27.69 -19.88
CA GLU A 9 -4.35 28.03 -19.00
C GLU A 9 -4.63 27.75 -17.52
N VAL A 10 -5.91 27.82 -17.11
CA VAL A 10 -6.32 27.58 -15.73
C VAL A 10 -6.74 26.13 -15.53
N LYS A 11 -7.52 25.57 -16.48
CA LYS A 11 -8.08 24.22 -16.34
C LYS A 11 -7.06 23.12 -16.56
N LEU A 12 -6.03 23.34 -17.39
CA LEU A 12 -5.02 22.31 -17.67
C LEU A 12 -4.15 22.01 -16.43
N PRO A 13 -3.52 23.00 -15.75
CA PRO A 13 -2.78 22.73 -14.52
C PRO A 13 -3.67 22.12 -13.44
N ALA A 14 -4.88 22.66 -13.24
CA ALA A 14 -5.83 22.13 -12.26
C ALA A 14 -6.21 20.65 -12.52
N LEU A 15 -6.33 20.27 -13.80
CA LEU A 15 -6.58 18.88 -14.16
C LEU A 15 -5.37 17.99 -13.86
N LEU A 16 -4.15 18.44 -14.15
CA LEU A 16 -2.94 17.69 -13.84
C LEU A 16 -2.78 17.49 -12.32
N ASP A 17 -3.08 18.52 -11.53
CA ASP A 17 -3.08 18.44 -10.07
C ASP A 17 -4.13 17.44 -9.57
N SER A 18 -5.34 17.47 -10.15
CA SER A 18 -6.39 16.50 -9.83
C SER A 18 -5.96 15.07 -10.17
N ILE A 19 -5.37 14.84 -11.35
CA ILE A 19 -4.89 13.52 -11.76
C ILE A 19 -3.84 13.02 -10.77
N HIS A 20 -2.89 13.87 -10.37
CA HIS A 20 -1.87 13.49 -9.39
C HIS A 20 -2.51 13.13 -8.04
N ALA A 21 -3.41 13.97 -7.53
CA ALA A 21 -4.09 13.74 -6.27
C ALA A 21 -4.91 12.44 -6.29
N ASP A 22 -5.63 12.18 -7.39
CA ASP A 22 -6.44 10.98 -7.57
C ASP A 22 -5.56 9.73 -7.66
N MET A 23 -4.45 9.80 -8.38
CA MET A 23 -3.47 8.71 -8.43
C MET A 23 -2.93 8.41 -7.04
N LEU A 24 -2.51 9.43 -6.29
CA LEU A 24 -1.99 9.25 -4.94
C LEU A 24 -3.04 8.66 -3.99
N SER A 25 -4.26 9.19 -4.00
CA SER A 25 -5.35 8.71 -3.13
C SER A 25 -5.65 7.24 -3.39
N ARG A 26 -5.85 6.87 -4.66
CA ARG A 26 -6.17 5.48 -5.04
C ARG A 26 -5.09 4.50 -4.59
N ASN A 27 -3.82 4.83 -4.82
CA ASN A 27 -2.70 3.98 -4.43
C ASN A 27 -2.54 3.91 -2.90
N ARG A 28 -2.81 5.01 -2.20
CA ARG A 28 -2.77 5.04 -0.73
C ARG A 28 -3.86 4.17 -0.12
N ASP A 29 -5.07 4.22 -0.66
CA ASP A 29 -6.19 3.41 -0.19
C ASP A 29 -5.95 1.91 -0.47
N GLU A 30 -5.39 1.59 -1.64
CA GLU A 30 -4.99 0.23 -1.97
C GLU A 30 -3.89 -0.29 -1.04
N LEU A 31 -2.87 0.52 -0.76
CA LEU A 31 -1.81 0.17 0.18
C LEU A 31 -2.38 -0.12 1.56
N ILE A 32 -3.19 0.79 2.12
CA ILE A 32 -3.78 0.63 3.46
C ILE A 32 -4.63 -0.66 3.52
N THR A 33 -5.41 -0.94 2.48
CA THR A 33 -6.25 -2.15 2.42
C THR A 33 -5.42 -3.43 2.37
N ARG A 34 -4.21 -3.38 1.79
CA ARG A 34 -3.26 -4.49 1.76
C ARG A 34 -2.38 -4.58 3.01
N VAL A 35 -2.41 -3.62 3.93
CA VAL A 35 -1.69 -3.73 5.20
C VAL A 35 -2.58 -4.36 6.26
N ARG A 36 -2.15 -5.49 6.85
CA ARG A 36 -2.90 -6.23 7.86
C ARG A 36 -2.15 -6.34 9.18
N PRO A 37 -2.76 -5.94 10.31
CA PRO A 37 -2.21 -6.24 11.63
C PRO A 37 -2.38 -7.73 11.93
N VAL A 38 -1.30 -8.39 12.36
CA VAL A 38 -1.29 -9.82 12.70
C VAL A 38 -0.62 -10.03 14.05
N THR A 39 -1.07 -11.03 14.80
CA THR A 39 -0.55 -11.35 16.14
C THR A 39 -0.01 -12.77 16.28
N CYS A 40 -0.23 -13.63 15.29
CA CYS A 40 0.29 -14.99 15.24
C CYS A 40 0.92 -15.31 13.88
N MET A 41 1.69 -16.40 13.84
CA MET A 41 2.42 -16.81 12.64
C MET A 41 1.49 -17.38 11.56
N GLU A 42 0.38 -18.02 11.93
CA GLU A 42 -0.59 -18.57 10.99
C GLU A 42 -1.26 -17.45 10.17
N ASP A 43 -1.66 -16.36 10.83
CA ASP A 43 -2.26 -15.20 10.18
C ASP A 43 -1.25 -14.45 9.30
N LEU A 44 0.03 -14.46 9.68
CA LEU A 44 1.11 -13.88 8.90
C LEU A 44 1.28 -14.62 7.57
N ILE A 45 1.38 -15.94 7.59
CA ILE A 45 1.51 -16.76 6.37
C ILE A 45 0.27 -16.58 5.47
N SER A 46 -0.93 -16.71 6.04
CA SER A 46 -2.18 -16.56 5.29
C SER A 46 -2.33 -15.17 4.65
N SER A 47 -1.83 -14.12 5.30
CA SER A 47 -1.84 -12.76 4.78
C SER A 47 -0.80 -12.56 3.67
N LEU A 48 0.39 -13.17 3.79
CA LEU A 48 1.41 -13.12 2.75
C LEU A 48 0.95 -13.82 1.46
N ASP A 49 0.25 -14.96 1.57
CA ASP A 49 -0.36 -15.66 0.44
C ASP A 49 -1.39 -14.79 -0.32
N GLN A 50 -2.03 -13.86 0.38
CA GLN A 50 -2.97 -12.89 -0.18
C GLN A 50 -2.28 -11.65 -0.77
N HIS A 51 -0.95 -11.66 -0.92
CA HIS A 51 -0.15 -10.51 -1.36
C HIS A 51 -0.37 -9.24 -0.51
N CYS A 52 -0.56 -9.44 0.80
CA CYS A 52 -0.69 -8.37 1.79
C CYS A 52 0.62 -8.12 2.54
N ILE A 53 0.77 -6.93 3.11
CA ILE A 53 1.87 -6.55 4.00
C ILE A 53 1.39 -6.76 5.44
N CYS A 54 2.19 -7.43 6.26
CA CYS A 54 1.84 -7.69 7.66
C CYS A 54 2.50 -6.68 8.60
N ILE A 55 1.74 -6.18 9.58
CA ILE A 55 2.26 -5.46 10.74
C ILE A 55 2.13 -6.37 11.94
N ALA A 56 3.25 -6.81 12.48
CA ALA A 56 3.31 -7.72 13.63
C ALA A 56 4.15 -7.11 14.76
N PRO A 57 3.82 -7.41 16.03
CA PRO A 57 4.71 -7.11 17.14
C PRO A 57 5.98 -7.97 17.03
N PHE A 58 7.11 -7.30 16.82
CA PHE A 58 8.41 -7.95 16.61
C PHE A 58 9.41 -7.53 17.69
N CYS A 59 10.21 -8.48 18.18
CA CYS A 59 11.18 -8.24 19.25
C CYS A 59 12.47 -7.56 18.77
N GLY A 60 12.72 -7.49 17.45
CA GLY A 60 13.92 -6.88 16.87
C GLY A 60 15.17 -7.76 16.90
N ASP A 61 15.06 -9.00 17.40
CA ASP A 61 16.17 -9.95 17.44
C ASP A 61 16.37 -10.62 16.07
N GLN A 62 17.62 -10.67 15.61
CA GLN A 62 18.01 -11.31 14.37
C GLN A 62 17.61 -12.79 14.33
N ASN A 63 17.77 -13.53 15.43
CA ASN A 63 17.39 -14.95 15.45
C ASN A 63 15.87 -15.12 15.24
N CYS A 64 15.07 -14.19 15.79
CA CYS A 64 13.63 -14.18 15.55
C CYS A 64 13.32 -13.85 14.08
N GLU A 65 14.03 -12.90 13.47
CA GLU A 65 13.88 -12.58 12.04
C GLU A 65 14.17 -13.79 11.14
N ASP A 66 15.25 -14.52 11.44
CA ASP A 66 15.66 -15.70 10.68
C ASP A 66 14.62 -16.83 10.78
N GLN A 67 14.07 -17.07 11.98
CA GLN A 67 12.98 -18.03 12.17
C GLN A 67 11.70 -17.63 11.43
N VAL A 68 11.35 -16.34 11.44
CA VAL A 68 10.19 -15.82 10.69
C VAL A 68 10.39 -16.02 9.19
N LYS A 69 11.58 -15.72 8.65
CA LYS A 69 11.93 -15.96 7.24
C LYS A 69 11.81 -17.42 6.85
N GLU A 70 12.36 -18.34 7.66
CA GLU A 70 12.27 -19.77 7.39
C GLU A 70 10.84 -20.31 7.46
N ALA A 71 10.03 -19.79 8.39
CA ALA A 71 8.64 -20.19 8.55
C ALA A 71 7.75 -19.65 7.41
N SER A 72 7.99 -18.41 6.95
CA SER A 72 7.18 -17.76 5.91
C SER A 72 7.60 -18.09 4.48
N ALA A 73 8.77 -18.71 4.28
CA ALA A 73 9.24 -19.13 2.95
C ALA A 73 8.62 -20.45 2.46
N LYS A 74 7.78 -21.08 3.29
CA LYS A 74 7.06 -22.32 2.98
C LYS A 74 5.67 -22.03 2.48
#